data_AF-A0A950LGR6-F1
#
_entry.id   AF-A0A950LGR6-F1
#
_cell.length_a   1.000
_cell.length_b   1.000
_cell.length_c   1.000
_cell.angle_alpha   90.00
_cell.angle_beta   90.00
_cell.angle_gamma   90.00
#
_symmetry.space_group_name_H-M   'P 1'
#
loop_
_entity.id
_entity.type
_entity.pdbx_description
1 polymer ?
#
loop_
_entity_poly.entity_id
_entity_poly.type
_entity_poly.pdbx_seq_one_letter_code
_entity_poly.pdbx_strand_id
1 'polypeptide(L)' 'MTPIIETDVLIVGGGPVGMTLAMDLAQRGVEVTVLELRQRGEPPSVKCNHV' A
#
# COMPACT_ATOMS: atom_id res chain seq x y z
N MET A 1 -19.86 -10.01 -10.19
CA MET A 1 -18.68 -10.90 -10.18
C MET A 1 -17.57 -10.17 -9.48
N THR A 2 -16.90 -10.81 -8.52
CA THR A 2 -15.77 -10.22 -7.79
C THR A 2 -14.49 -10.49 -8.59
N PRO A 3 -13.66 -9.47 -8.89
CA PRO A 3 -12.40 -9.70 -9.60
C PRO A 3 -11.43 -10.48 -8.69
N ILE A 4 -10.73 -11.45 -9.28
CA ILE A 4 -9.60 -12.13 -8.64
C ILE A 4 -8.34 -11.40 -9.08
N ILE A 5 -7.52 -11.02 -8.10
CA ILE A 5 -6.19 -10.45 -8.32
C ILE A 5 -5.19 -11.47 -7.80
N GLU A 6 -4.36 -11.99 -8.69
CA GLU A 6 -3.19 -12.81 -8.33
C GLU A 6 -2.02 -11.86 -8.05
N THR A 7 -1.23 -12.16 -7.02
CA THR A 7 -0.05 -11.38 -6.66
C THR A 7 0.83 -12.21 -5.73
N ASP A 8 2.14 -12.04 -5.79
CA ASP A 8 3.05 -12.75 -4.88
C ASP A 8 2.94 -12.21 -3.45
N VAL A 9 2.76 -10.90 -3.31
CA VAL A 9 2.65 -10.22 -2.01
C VAL A 9 1.52 -9.19 -2.00
N LEU A 10 0.61 -9.34 -1.04
CA LEU A 10 -0.43 -8.36 -0.73
C LEU A 10 -0.05 -7.53 0.49
N ILE A 11 0.05 -6.21 0.32
CA ILE A 11 0.24 -5.24 1.42
C ILE A 11 -1.07 -4.52 1.68
N VAL A 12 -1.55 -4.56 2.92
CA VAL A 12 -2.77 -3.85 3.34
C VAL A 12 -2.39 -2.56 4.09
N GLY A 13 -2.61 -1.41 3.44
CA GLY A 13 -2.31 -0.07 3.94
C GLY A 13 -1.19 0.61 3.16
N GLY A 14 -1.51 1.72 2.49
CA GLY A 14 -0.59 2.60 1.75
C GLY A 14 -0.03 3.74 2.60
N GLY A 15 0.26 3.46 3.87
CA GLY A 15 0.97 4.39 4.75
C GLY A 15 2.49 4.37 4.52
N PRO A 16 3.27 5.16 5.30
CA PRO A 16 4.72 5.23 5.14
C PRO A 16 5.39 3.84 5.16
N VAL A 17 5.06 3.01 6.15
CA VAL A 17 5.63 1.67 6.30
C VAL A 17 5.26 0.75 5.13
N GLY A 18 3.98 0.71 4.76
CA GLY A 18 3.50 -0.15 3.66
C GLY A 18 4.10 0.24 2.31
N MET A 19 4.23 1.53 2.04
CA MET A 19 4.87 2.02 0.82
C MET A 19 6.39 1.78 0.81
N THR A 20 7.07 1.93 1.95
CA THR A 20 8.50 1.60 2.05
C THR A 20 8.74 0.11 1.75
N LEU A 21 7.91 -0.78 2.31
CA LEU A 21 8.00 -2.21 2.02
C LEU A 21 7.69 -2.52 0.55
N ALA A 22 6.62 -1.93 -0.01
CA ALA A 22 6.26 -2.11 -1.41
C ALA A 22 7.40 -1.71 -2.35
N MET A 23 8.06 -0.58 -2.05
CA MET A 23 9.20 -0.10 -2.83
C MET A 23 10.42 -1.02 -2.73
N ASP A 24 10.78 -1.48 -1.52
CA ASP A 24 11.90 -2.41 -1.34
C ASP A 24 11.67 -3.73 -2.08
N LEU A 25 10.47 -4.29 -2.00
CA LEU A 25 10.10 -5.53 -2.70
C LEU A 25 10.07 -5.35 -4.23
N ALA A 26 9.49 -4.24 -4.71
CA ALA A 26 9.47 -3.93 -6.14
C ALA A 26 10.89 -3.74 -6.71
N GLN A 27 11.80 -3.11 -5.95
CA GLN A 27 13.22 -2.97 -6.34
C GLN A 27 13.93 -4.32 -6.44
N ARG A 28 13.48 -5.33 -5.71
CA ARG A 28 13.99 -6.71 -5.77
C ARG A 28 13.31 -7.57 -6.84
N GLY A 29 12.37 -6.99 -7.60
CA GLY A 29 11.63 -7.69 -8.67
C GLY A 29 10.46 -8.54 -8.19
N VAL A 30 9.97 -8.33 -6.97
CA VAL A 30 8.79 -9.04 -6.43
C VAL A 30 7.53 -8.34 -6.89
N GLU A 31 6.53 -9.11 -7.35
CA GLU A 31 5.21 -8.57 -7.68
C GLU A 31 4.43 -8.24 -6.40
N VAL A 32 4.03 -6.98 -6.24
CA VAL A 32 3.35 -6.50 -5.04
C VAL A 32 2.06 -5.77 -5.41
N THR A 33 0.98 -6.15 -4.74
CA THR A 33 -0.28 -5.39 -4.74
C THR A 33 -0.44 -4.65 -3.42
N VAL A 34 -0.70 -3.35 -3.47
CA VAL A 34 -1.02 -2.53 -2.27
C VAL A 34 -2.51 -2.23 -2.26
N LEU A 35 -3.19 -2.62 -1.20
CA LEU A 35 -4.60 -2.32 -0.96
C LEU A 35 -4.73 -1.21 0.08
N GLU A 36 -5.36 -0.11 -0.30
CA GLU A 36 -5.55 1.07 0.55
C GLU A 36 -7.02 1.50 0.48
N LEU A 37 -7.57 1.92 1.62
CA LEU A 37 -8.97 2.37 1.73
C LEU A 37 -9.14 3.77 1.14
N ARG A 38 -8.13 4.62 1.32
CA ARG A 38 -8.12 6.00 0.82
C ARG A 38 -8.00 6.05 -0.70
N GLN A 39 -8.64 7.05 -1.30
CA GLN A 39 -8.46 7.32 -2.71
C GLN A 39 -7.09 7.95 -2.98
N ARG A 40 -6.63 7.85 -4.24
CA ARG A 40 -5.38 8.47 -4.67
C ARG A 40 -5.48 9.99 -4.48
N GLY A 41 -4.53 10.56 -3.73
CA GLY A 41 -4.49 11.99 -3.43
C GLY A 41 -5.36 12.41 -2.25
N GLU A 42 -6.12 11.49 -1.66
CA GLU A 42 -6.83 11.76 -0.42
C GLU A 42 -5.82 11.91 0.74
N PRO A 43 -5.83 13.04 1.45
CA PRO A 43 -4.93 13.23 2.58
C PRO A 43 -5.20 12.17 3.66
N PRO A 44 -4.17 11.67 4.35
CA PRO A 44 -4.37 10.74 5.45
C PRO A 44 -5.25 11.39 6.52
N SER A 45 -6.19 10.62 7.09
CA SER A 45 -6.81 11.02 8.35
C SER A 45 -5.69 11.10 9.39
N VAL A 46 -5.42 12.31 9.88
CA VAL A 46 -4.41 12.56 10.92
C VAL A 46 -4.78 11.75 12.14
N LYS A 47 -4.01 10.69 12.42
CA LYS A 47 -4.26 9.81 13.58
C LYS A 47 -3.35 10.07 14.78
N CYS A 48 -2.22 10.79 14.65
CA CYS A 48 -1.48 11.52 15.71
C CYS A 48 -0.19 12.20 15.18
N ASN A 49 0.28 13.25 15.91
CA ASN A 49 1.50 14.08 15.76
C ASN A 49 1.53 15.24 14.73
N HIS A 50 0.61 16.21 14.84
CA HIS A 50 0.95 17.61 14.50
C HIS A 50 2.02 18.09 15.50
N VAL A 51 3.26 18.22 15.04
CA VAL A 51 4.23 19.18 15.57
C VAL A 51 4.45 20.24 14.52
#